data_AF-A0A4P9Y122-F1
#
_entry.id   AF-A0A4P9Y122-F1
#
_cell.length_a   1.000
_cell.length_b   1.000
_cell.length_c   1.000
_cell.angle_alpha   90.00
_cell.angle_beta   90.00
_cell.angle_gamma   90.00
#
_symmetry.space_group_name_H-M   'P 1'
#
loop_
_entity.id
_entity.type
_entity.pdbx_description
1 polymer ?
#
loop_
_entity_poly.entity_id
_entity_poly.type
_entity_poly.pdbx_seq_one_letter_code
_entity_poly.pdbx_strand_id
1 'polypeptide(L)'
;MAFLYACLHCFLRSVYAMAVWLRGRWRLWKDEWLSVSVKDPSSVGAIARQTQHLPRIPTHLGLIPPSRHFTEADLVRIARWAGAIKGIRQVDQVEASLIEVSKEVGRPIDLSDLTLESSHRRGHDHGPGEKDGGTMGRERIAQMARELARERVESSSLGDSEEHPRLTVAALNDRISDPAFPDPELLILYGDEVELQGFPPWQIRLTEF
;
A
#
# COMPACT_ATOMS: atom_id res chain seq x y z
N MET A 1 24.72 -53.07 53.03
CA MET A 1 24.92 -51.62 52.80
C MET A 1 25.15 -51.28 51.32
N ALA A 2 26.06 -51.95 50.59
CA ALA A 2 26.35 -51.64 49.18
C ALA A 2 25.12 -51.68 48.24
N PHE A 3 24.20 -52.65 48.42
CA PHE A 3 22.97 -52.75 47.63
C PHE A 3 22.03 -51.54 47.79
N LEU A 4 21.90 -51.00 49.01
CA LEU A 4 21.06 -49.81 49.26
C LEU A 4 21.63 -48.57 48.57
N TYR A 5 22.96 -48.39 48.59
CA TYR A 5 23.62 -47.31 47.87
C TYR A 5 23.46 -47.43 46.35
N ALA A 6 23.58 -48.65 45.80
CA ALA A 6 23.36 -48.88 44.37
C ALA A 6 21.92 -48.56 43.96
N CYS A 7 20.92 -49.00 44.73
CA CYS A 7 19.51 -48.69 44.47
C CYS A 7 19.23 -47.19 44.54
N LEU A 8 19.75 -46.50 45.57
CA LEU A 8 19.58 -45.06 45.75
C LEU A 8 20.22 -44.27 44.59
N HIS A 9 21.41 -44.67 44.16
CA HIS A 9 22.13 -44.03 43.06
C HIS A 9 21.41 -44.23 41.72
N CYS A 10 20.87 -45.42 41.45
CA CYS A 10 20.05 -45.68 40.26
C CYS A 10 18.76 -44.85 40.27
N PHE A 11 18.11 -44.71 41.43
CA PHE A 11 16.91 -43.90 41.58
C PHE A 11 17.20 -42.41 41.31
N LEU A 12 18.25 -41.85 41.92
CA LEU A 12 18.67 -40.46 41.69
C LEU A 12 19.00 -40.18 40.22
N ARG A 13 19.69 -41.10 39.54
CA ARG A 13 19.96 -40.98 38.10
C ARG A 13 18.69 -41.00 37.25
N SER A 14 17.74 -41.86 37.58
CA SER A 14 16.45 -41.94 36.88
C SER A 14 15.64 -40.64 37.05
N VAL A 15 15.54 -40.14 38.28
CA VAL A 15 14.84 -38.88 38.57
C VAL A 15 15.51 -37.70 37.86
N TYR A 16 16.85 -37.63 37.88
CA TYR A 16 17.58 -36.58 37.18
C TYR A 16 17.37 -36.65 35.66
N ALA A 17 17.47 -37.83 35.06
CA ALA A 17 17.21 -38.02 33.63
C ALA A 17 15.78 -37.63 33.25
N MET A 18 14.80 -38.00 34.08
CA MET A 18 13.40 -37.63 33.90
C MET A 18 13.19 -36.11 33.99
N ALA A 19 13.84 -35.44 34.94
CA ALA A 19 13.76 -33.99 35.08
C ALA A 19 14.37 -33.25 33.86
N VAL A 20 15.52 -33.73 33.36
CA VAL A 20 16.15 -33.16 32.16
C VAL A 20 15.28 -33.39 30.93
N TRP A 21 14.70 -34.59 30.78
CA TRP A 21 13.78 -34.91 29.69
C TRP A 21 12.51 -34.05 29.73
N LEU A 22 11.88 -33.93 30.91
CA LEU A 22 10.71 -33.06 31.13
C LEU A 22 11.00 -31.60 30.82
N ARG A 23 12.17 -31.09 31.22
CA ARG A 23 12.60 -29.71 30.90
C ARG A 23 12.83 -29.49 29.41
N GLY A 24 13.33 -30.50 28.69
CA GLY A 24 13.44 -30.47 27.23
C GLY A 24 12.07 -30.44 26.56
N ARG A 25 11.17 -31.33 26.98
CA ARG A 25 9.79 -31.43 26.50
C ARG A 25 8.98 -30.15 26.73
N TRP A 26 9.14 -29.54 27.90
CA TRP A 26 8.48 -28.29 28.27
C TRP A 26 8.87 -27.13 27.35
N ARG A 27 10.14 -27.05 26.92
CA ARG A 27 10.58 -25.99 25.99
C ARG A 27 9.92 -26.12 24.62
N LEU A 28 9.89 -27.34 24.07
CA LEU A 28 9.22 -27.61 22.79
C LEU A 28 7.72 -27.29 22.85
N TRP A 29 7.06 -27.72 23.93
CA TRP A 29 5.65 -27.40 24.15
C TRP A 29 5.41 -25.90 24.32
N LYS A 30 6.30 -25.19 25.03
CA LYS A 30 6.18 -23.74 25.21
C LYS A 30 6.25 -23.01 23.87
N ASP A 31 7.15 -23.40 22.98
CA ASP A 31 7.32 -22.75 21.67
C ASP A 31 6.13 -23.02 20.74
N GLU A 32 5.58 -24.24 20.77
CA GLU A 32 4.37 -24.63 20.03
C GLU A 32 3.10 -23.95 20.60
N TRP A 33 3.01 -23.80 21.92
CA TRP A 33 1.89 -23.10 22.54
C TRP A 33 1.94 -21.59 22.29
N LEU A 34 3.14 -21.00 22.29
CA LEU A 34 3.32 -19.59 21.98
C LEU A 34 3.04 -19.30 20.50
N SER A 35 3.40 -20.19 19.58
CA SER A 35 3.07 -19.99 18.15
C SER A 35 1.57 -20.08 17.88
N VAL A 36 0.82 -20.89 18.65
CA VAL A 36 -0.64 -20.99 18.57
C VAL A 36 -1.33 -19.83 19.31
N SER A 37 -0.73 -19.28 20.35
CA SER A 37 -1.34 -18.25 21.21
C SER A 37 -1.06 -16.81 20.77
N VAL A 38 0.03 -16.56 20.04
CA VAL A 38 0.27 -15.27 19.40
C VAL A 38 -0.70 -15.15 18.24
N LYS A 39 -1.86 -14.53 18.51
CA LYS A 39 -2.74 -14.01 17.45
C LYS A 39 -1.88 -13.22 16.49
N ASP A 40 -1.83 -13.66 15.25
CA ASP A 40 -1.06 -13.02 14.19
C ASP A 40 -1.38 -11.51 14.21
N PRO A 41 -0.41 -10.64 14.57
CA PRO A 41 -0.64 -9.21 14.63
C PRO A 41 -0.99 -8.65 13.25
N SER A 42 -0.68 -9.38 12.17
CA SER A 42 -1.06 -9.07 10.80
C SER A 42 -2.47 -9.54 10.43
N SER A 43 -3.20 -10.16 11.37
CA SER A 43 -4.59 -10.53 11.13
C SER A 43 -5.45 -9.28 10.91
N VAL A 44 -6.29 -9.32 9.88
CA VAL A 44 -7.23 -8.25 9.48
C VAL A 44 -8.03 -7.75 10.68
N GLY A 45 -8.47 -8.66 11.56
CA GLY A 45 -9.23 -8.31 12.77
C GLY A 45 -8.41 -7.60 13.85
N ALA A 46 -7.11 -7.85 13.96
CA ALA A 46 -6.22 -7.12 14.87
C ALA A 46 -5.98 -5.69 14.37
N ILE A 47 -5.71 -5.54 13.07
CA ILE A 47 -5.52 -4.25 12.41
C ILE A 47 -6.78 -3.38 12.54
N ALA A 48 -7.94 -3.93 12.22
CA ALA A 48 -9.21 -3.21 12.33
C ALA A 48 -9.49 -2.71 13.76
N ARG A 49 -9.09 -3.46 14.80
CA ARG A 49 -9.21 -3.02 16.21
C ARG A 49 -8.19 -1.94 16.54
N GLN A 50 -6.98 -2.06 16.03
CA GLN A 50 -5.93 -1.06 16.22
C GLN A 50 -6.22 0.24 15.49
N THR A 51 -6.99 0.24 14.42
CA THR A 51 -7.31 1.51 13.73
C THR A 51 -8.56 2.21 14.24
N GLN A 52 -9.36 1.56 15.11
CA GLN A 52 -10.58 2.15 15.67
C GLN A 52 -10.36 3.40 16.52
N HIS A 53 -9.18 3.58 17.08
CA HIS A 53 -8.86 4.72 17.94
C HIS A 53 -8.15 5.87 17.20
N LEU A 54 -7.90 5.72 15.90
CA LEU A 54 -7.28 6.77 15.11
C LEU A 54 -8.28 7.92 14.90
N PRO A 55 -7.87 9.18 15.11
CA PRO A 55 -8.77 10.33 15.02
C PRO A 55 -9.23 10.59 13.58
N ARG A 56 -8.38 10.27 12.59
CA ARG A 56 -8.66 10.40 11.17
C ARG A 56 -7.99 9.24 10.44
N ILE A 57 -8.69 8.70 9.43
CA ILE A 57 -8.19 7.66 8.55
C ILE A 57 -8.20 8.26 7.13
N PRO A 58 -7.10 8.16 6.37
CA PRO A 58 -7.09 8.62 4.99
C PRO A 58 -8.06 7.80 4.14
N THR A 59 -8.80 8.46 3.27
CA THR A 59 -9.73 7.84 2.32
C THR A 59 -9.01 7.30 1.09
N HIS A 60 -7.94 7.98 0.69
CA HIS A 60 -7.05 7.58 -0.39
C HIS A 60 -5.60 7.59 0.11
N LEU A 61 -4.96 6.42 0.03
CA LEU A 61 -3.57 6.16 0.38
C LEU A 61 -2.72 5.98 -0.89
N GLY A 62 -1.72 6.82 -1.08
CA GLY A 62 -0.68 6.60 -2.09
C GLY A 62 0.50 5.80 -1.53
N LEU A 63 1.12 5.00 -2.38
CA LEU A 63 2.31 4.21 -2.08
C LEU A 63 3.39 4.44 -3.14
N ILE A 64 4.60 4.79 -2.68
CA ILE A 64 5.78 4.84 -3.56
C ILE A 64 6.81 3.86 -3.01
N PRO A 65 6.93 2.67 -3.64
CA PRO A 65 7.84 1.64 -3.18
C PRO A 65 9.31 1.99 -3.41
N PRO A 66 10.23 1.44 -2.60
CA PRO A 66 11.65 1.58 -2.82
C PRO A 66 12.09 0.70 -4.00
N SER A 67 12.87 1.27 -4.91
CA SER A 67 13.27 0.62 -6.19
C SER A 67 14.08 -0.67 -6.09
N ARG A 68 14.58 -1.07 -4.90
CA ARG A 68 15.58 -2.16 -4.78
C ARG A 68 15.16 -3.38 -3.97
N HIS A 69 14.09 -3.31 -3.15
CA HIS A 69 13.78 -4.40 -2.20
C HIS A 69 12.30 -4.68 -2.01
N PHE A 70 11.45 -4.05 -2.81
CA PHE A 70 10.02 -4.19 -2.64
C PHE A 70 9.52 -5.41 -3.38
N THR A 71 8.95 -6.36 -2.64
CA THR A 71 8.39 -7.57 -3.25
C THR A 71 6.91 -7.40 -3.49
N GLU A 72 6.38 -8.11 -4.49
CA GLU A 72 4.94 -8.21 -4.73
C GLU A 72 4.18 -8.72 -3.49
N ALA A 73 4.81 -9.59 -2.70
CA ALA A 73 4.25 -10.05 -1.43
C ALA A 73 4.09 -8.92 -0.40
N ASP A 74 4.90 -7.86 -0.46
CA ASP A 74 4.76 -6.67 0.38
C ASP A 74 3.57 -5.82 -0.08
N LEU A 75 3.36 -5.65 -1.39
CA LEU A 75 2.17 -4.98 -1.94
C LEU A 75 0.88 -5.65 -1.51
N VAL A 76 0.81 -6.97 -1.67
CA VAL A 76 -0.38 -7.73 -1.28
C VAL A 76 -0.64 -7.61 0.22
N ARG A 77 0.41 -7.53 1.05
CA ARG A 77 0.27 -7.30 2.49
C ARG A 77 -0.23 -5.90 2.80
N ILE A 78 0.32 -4.88 2.16
CA ILE A 78 -0.08 -3.48 2.34
C ILE A 78 -1.52 -3.27 1.87
N ALA A 79 -1.90 -3.79 0.70
CA ALA A 79 -3.27 -3.74 0.21
C ALA A 79 -4.24 -4.46 1.15
N ARG A 80 -3.84 -5.61 1.70
CA ARG A 80 -4.64 -6.33 2.71
C ARG A 80 -4.79 -5.53 3.99
N TRP A 81 -3.74 -4.83 4.42
CA TRP A 81 -3.80 -3.96 5.59
C TRP A 81 -4.69 -2.75 5.34
N ALA A 82 -4.53 -2.08 4.20
CA ALA A 82 -5.38 -0.98 3.81
C ALA A 82 -6.86 -1.38 3.79
N GLY A 83 -7.17 -2.56 3.22
CA GLY A 83 -8.52 -3.11 3.24
C GLY A 83 -9.06 -3.51 4.60
N ALA A 84 -8.17 -3.89 5.53
CA ALA A 84 -8.56 -4.16 6.92
C ALA A 84 -8.95 -2.87 7.67
N ILE A 85 -8.41 -1.72 7.24
CA ILE A 85 -8.67 -0.42 7.82
C ILE A 85 -9.97 0.13 7.23
N LYS A 86 -11.04 0.07 8.01
CA LYS A 86 -12.34 0.64 7.62
C LYS A 86 -12.21 2.14 7.37
N GLY A 87 -12.19 2.55 6.10
CA GLY A 87 -12.11 3.96 5.71
C GLY A 87 -11.23 4.23 4.49
N ILE A 88 -10.20 3.39 4.27
CA ILE A 88 -9.39 3.47 3.05
C ILE A 88 -10.20 2.83 1.92
N ARG A 89 -10.55 3.62 0.92
CA ARG A 89 -11.33 3.17 -0.25
C ARG A 89 -10.43 2.88 -1.44
N GLN A 90 -9.26 3.52 -1.48
CA GLN A 90 -8.38 3.48 -2.62
C GLN A 90 -6.92 3.45 -2.16
N VAL A 91 -6.15 2.59 -2.83
CA VAL A 91 -4.71 2.46 -2.64
C VAL A 91 -4.05 2.53 -4.00
N ASP A 92 -3.28 3.60 -4.22
CA ASP A 92 -2.62 3.83 -5.49
C ASP A 92 -1.13 3.60 -5.36
N GLN A 93 -0.58 2.89 -6.34
CA GLN A 93 0.85 2.62 -6.43
C GLN A 93 1.40 3.30 -7.67
N VAL A 94 2.51 4.01 -7.49
CA VAL A 94 3.31 4.52 -8.60
C VAL A 94 4.52 3.61 -8.76
N GLU A 95 4.46 2.70 -9.73
CA GLU A 95 5.65 1.95 -10.17
C GLU A 95 5.64 1.76 -11.69
N ALA A 96 6.78 2.04 -12.33
CA ALA A 96 6.98 2.05 -13.77
C ALA A 96 6.97 0.66 -14.43
N SER A 97 6.77 -0.41 -13.68
CA SER A 97 6.76 -1.78 -14.20
C SER A 97 6.18 -2.75 -13.18
N LEU A 98 4.89 -3.11 -13.29
CA LEU A 98 4.34 -4.41 -12.86
C LEU A 98 2.83 -4.49 -13.17
N ILE A 99 2.52 -4.64 -14.46
CA ILE A 99 1.17 -4.97 -14.95
C ILE A 99 1.08 -6.49 -15.10
N GLU A 100 1.14 -7.27 -14.02
CA GLU A 100 0.86 -8.72 -14.16
C GLU A 100 0.29 -9.44 -12.93
N VAL A 101 0.11 -8.74 -11.80
CA VAL A 101 -0.29 -9.36 -10.53
C VAL A 101 -1.79 -9.61 -10.42
N SER A 102 -2.62 -8.87 -11.15
CA SER A 102 -4.09 -9.00 -11.10
C SER A 102 -4.62 -10.32 -11.66
N LYS A 103 -3.79 -11.17 -12.28
CA LYS A 103 -4.24 -12.42 -12.92
C LYS A 103 -3.94 -13.69 -12.12
N GLU A 104 -3.04 -13.67 -11.15
CA GLU A 104 -2.50 -14.92 -10.56
C GLU A 104 -3.00 -15.24 -9.14
N VAL A 105 -3.71 -14.32 -8.47
CA VAL A 105 -4.25 -14.59 -7.14
C VAL A 105 -5.61 -15.31 -7.25
N GLY A 106 -5.54 -16.59 -7.55
CA GLY A 106 -6.65 -17.54 -7.46
C GLY A 106 -7.09 -17.75 -6.01
N ARG A 107 -7.92 -16.85 -5.49
CA ARG A 107 -8.95 -17.07 -4.46
C ARG A 107 -9.73 -15.76 -4.25
N PRO A 108 -11.07 -15.77 -4.26
CA PRO A 108 -11.87 -14.57 -3.99
C PRO A 108 -11.84 -14.30 -2.49
N ILE A 109 -10.90 -13.47 -2.06
CA ILE A 109 -11.16 -12.62 -0.89
C ILE A 109 -11.94 -11.45 -1.46
N ASP A 110 -13.04 -11.09 -0.81
CA ASP A 110 -13.97 -10.05 -1.23
C ASP A 110 -13.28 -8.67 -1.18
N LEU A 111 -12.42 -8.42 -2.16
CA LEU A 111 -11.72 -7.19 -2.49
C LEU A 111 -12.57 -6.33 -3.44
N SER A 112 -13.86 -6.65 -3.61
CA SER A 112 -14.77 -5.94 -4.49
C SER A 112 -14.93 -4.46 -4.12
N ASP A 113 -14.62 -4.10 -2.86
CA ASP A 113 -14.64 -2.73 -2.36
C ASP A 113 -13.29 -1.98 -2.50
N LEU A 114 -12.19 -2.67 -2.84
CA LEU A 114 -10.85 -2.07 -2.97
C LEU A 114 -10.39 -2.11 -4.41
N THR A 115 -10.60 -1.00 -5.10
CA THR A 115 -10.08 -0.79 -6.45
C THR A 115 -8.56 -0.59 -6.36
N LEU A 116 -7.79 -1.67 -6.55
CA LEU A 116 -6.36 -1.60 -6.87
C LEU A 116 -6.24 -1.20 -8.33
N GLU A 117 -6.26 0.10 -8.61
CA GLU A 117 -6.00 0.61 -9.96
C GLU A 117 -4.57 1.16 -10.06
N SER A 118 -3.75 0.48 -10.87
CA SER A 118 -2.53 1.09 -11.38
C SER A 118 -2.94 2.35 -12.16
N SER A 119 -2.36 3.51 -11.85
CA SER A 119 -2.62 4.80 -12.53
C SER A 119 -2.21 4.82 -14.02
N HIS A 120 -2.00 3.65 -14.63
CA HIS A 120 -1.40 3.42 -15.94
C HIS A 120 -2.40 3.17 -17.08
N ARG A 121 -3.72 3.14 -16.83
CA ARG A 121 -4.72 2.88 -17.89
C ARG A 121 -5.53 4.11 -18.29
N ARG A 122 -4.86 5.11 -18.87
CA ARG A 122 -5.44 5.94 -19.95
C ARG A 122 -4.35 6.70 -20.70
N GLY A 123 -3.52 5.94 -21.41
CA GLY A 123 -2.68 6.46 -22.49
C GLY A 123 -3.33 6.15 -23.83
N HIS A 124 -3.70 7.20 -24.56
CA HIS A 124 -3.87 7.13 -26.00
C HIS A 124 -2.63 6.50 -26.64
N ASP A 125 -2.84 5.70 -27.67
CA ASP A 125 -1.87 4.98 -28.49
C ASP A 125 -0.62 5.82 -28.83
N HIS A 126 0.45 5.67 -28.04
CA HIS A 126 1.77 6.25 -28.30
C HIS A 126 2.82 5.13 -28.20
N GLY A 127 3.78 5.21 -29.13
CA GLY A 127 4.62 4.11 -29.60
C GLY A 127 5.48 3.40 -28.54
N PRO A 128 6.15 2.31 -28.95
CA PRO A 128 6.86 1.45 -28.03
C PRO A 128 8.20 2.10 -27.63
N GLY A 129 8.24 2.63 -26.40
CA GLY A 129 9.50 2.86 -25.69
C GLY A 129 9.64 4.24 -25.08
N GLU A 130 9.01 4.48 -23.92
CA GLU A 130 9.48 5.53 -23.01
C GLU A 130 9.24 5.10 -21.56
N LYS A 131 10.33 4.83 -20.85
CA LYS A 131 10.39 4.32 -19.48
C LYS A 131 10.41 5.46 -18.45
N ASP A 132 9.48 6.39 -18.50
CA ASP A 132 9.42 7.47 -17.51
C ASP A 132 8.04 7.57 -16.85
N GLY A 133 7.84 6.81 -15.76
CA GLY A 133 6.78 7.14 -14.79
C GLY A 133 6.92 8.56 -14.23
N GLY A 134 8.15 9.10 -14.28
CA GLY A 134 8.58 10.45 -13.93
C GLY A 134 7.84 11.60 -14.63
N THR A 135 7.57 11.44 -15.93
CA THR A 135 7.08 12.51 -16.81
C THR A 135 5.56 12.57 -16.87
N MET A 136 4.86 11.47 -16.61
CA MET A 136 3.43 11.32 -16.87
C MET A 136 2.57 12.37 -16.14
N GLY A 137 2.89 12.67 -14.87
CA GLY A 137 2.17 13.69 -14.11
C GLY A 137 2.36 15.11 -14.64
N ARG A 138 3.60 15.47 -15.00
CA ARG A 138 3.94 16.79 -15.55
C ARG A 138 3.43 16.95 -16.97
N GLU A 139 3.53 15.91 -17.77
CA GLU A 139 3.06 15.86 -19.15
C GLU A 139 1.55 16.00 -19.21
N ARG A 140 0.80 15.32 -18.33
CA ARG A 140 -0.65 15.45 -18.26
C ARG A 140 -1.08 16.89 -17.93
N ILE A 141 -0.40 17.56 -17.00
CA ILE A 141 -0.66 18.97 -16.71
C ILE A 141 -0.40 19.84 -17.95
N ALA A 142 0.74 19.62 -18.61
CA ALA A 142 1.09 20.38 -19.81
C ALA A 142 0.11 20.13 -20.96
N GLN A 143 -0.36 18.89 -21.13
CA GLN A 143 -1.36 18.52 -22.12
C GLN A 143 -2.69 19.21 -21.86
N MET A 144 -3.20 19.14 -20.63
CA MET A 144 -4.46 19.81 -20.26
C MET A 144 -4.39 21.33 -20.44
N ALA A 145 -3.24 21.93 -20.12
CA ALA A 145 -3.02 23.36 -20.36
C ALA A 145 -3.04 23.71 -21.87
N ARG A 146 -2.46 22.87 -22.73
CA ARG A 146 -2.51 23.06 -24.20
C ARG A 146 -3.93 22.91 -24.75
N GLU A 147 -4.68 21.92 -24.26
CA GLU A 147 -6.08 21.70 -24.67
C GLU A 147 -6.94 22.91 -24.29
N LEU A 148 -6.82 23.41 -23.04
CA LEU A 148 -7.50 24.62 -22.58
C LEU A 148 -7.12 25.86 -23.41
N ALA A 149 -5.83 26.01 -23.74
CA ALA A 149 -5.36 27.12 -24.57
C ALA A 149 -5.91 27.02 -26.01
N ARG A 150 -5.95 25.82 -26.58
CA ARG A 150 -6.46 25.57 -27.92
C ARG A 150 -7.96 25.86 -28.03
N GLU A 151 -8.74 25.35 -27.07
CA GLU A 151 -10.18 25.63 -27.00
C GLU A 151 -10.45 27.13 -26.94
N ARG A 152 -9.65 27.89 -26.20
CA ARG A 152 -9.79 29.36 -26.12
C ARG A 152 -9.47 30.07 -27.43
N VAL A 153 -8.45 29.61 -28.17
CA VAL A 153 -8.12 30.17 -29.49
C VAL A 153 -9.21 29.87 -30.51
N GLU A 154 -9.76 28.65 -30.49
CA GLU A 154 -10.83 28.20 -31.39
C GLU A 154 -12.19 28.84 -31.05
N SER A 155 -12.46 29.10 -29.78
CA SER A 155 -13.68 29.78 -29.29
C SER A 155 -13.60 31.31 -29.30
N SER A 156 -12.57 31.90 -29.94
CA SER A 156 -12.36 33.35 -30.02
C SER A 156 -13.43 34.09 -30.86
N SER A 157 -14.66 34.13 -30.35
CA SER A 157 -15.41 35.38 -30.39
C SER A 157 -14.68 36.34 -29.44
N LEU A 158 -14.13 37.41 -30.02
CA LEU A 158 -13.26 38.43 -29.42
C LEU A 158 -14.00 39.35 -28.41
N GLY A 159 -14.78 38.78 -27.51
CA GLY A 159 -15.44 39.52 -26.44
C GLY A 159 -14.99 38.99 -25.09
N ASP A 160 -14.77 39.89 -24.14
CA ASP A 160 -14.80 39.60 -22.70
C ASP A 160 -16.23 39.13 -22.30
N SER A 161 -16.74 38.08 -22.94
CA SER A 161 -18.00 37.46 -22.58
C SER A 161 -17.75 36.61 -21.33
N GLU A 162 -18.50 36.93 -20.28
CA GLU A 162 -18.55 36.26 -18.97
C GLU A 162 -18.79 34.74 -19.05
N GLU A 163 -19.17 34.20 -20.21
CA GLU A 163 -19.41 32.78 -20.45
C GLU A 163 -18.15 31.92 -20.66
N HIS A 164 -16.98 32.54 -20.89
CA HIS A 164 -15.74 31.78 -21.04
C HIS A 164 -14.91 31.82 -19.75
N PRO A 165 -14.79 30.70 -19.01
CA PRO A 165 -14.05 30.68 -17.77
C PRO A 165 -12.61 31.14 -18.05
N ARG A 166 -12.17 32.15 -17.30
CA ARG A 166 -10.76 32.52 -17.25
C ARG A 166 -9.96 31.26 -16.90
N LEU A 167 -8.76 31.13 -17.45
CA LEU A 167 -7.83 30.07 -17.05
C LEU A 167 -7.54 30.24 -15.56
N THR A 168 -8.29 29.52 -14.74
CA THR A 168 -8.24 29.59 -13.28
C THR A 168 -7.74 28.26 -12.76
N VAL A 169 -7.16 28.28 -11.56
CA VAL A 169 -6.75 27.07 -10.85
C VAL A 169 -7.91 26.09 -10.70
N ALA A 170 -9.13 26.59 -10.47
CA ALA A 170 -10.34 25.77 -10.37
C ALA A 170 -10.67 25.05 -11.68
N ALA A 171 -10.69 25.77 -12.82
CA ALA A 171 -10.97 25.17 -14.13
C ALA A 171 -9.93 24.10 -14.52
N LEU A 172 -8.67 24.31 -14.16
CA LEU A 172 -7.62 23.30 -14.35
C LEU A 172 -7.79 22.12 -13.39
N ASN A 173 -8.15 22.40 -12.13
CA ASN A 173 -8.40 21.38 -11.12
C ASN A 173 -9.52 20.44 -11.54
N ASP A 174 -10.67 20.97 -11.97
CA ASP A 174 -11.84 20.17 -12.36
C ASP A 174 -11.55 19.26 -13.56
N ARG A 175 -10.52 19.58 -14.34
CA ARG A 175 -10.12 18.84 -15.55
C ARG A 175 -9.01 17.83 -15.30
N ILE A 176 -8.15 18.11 -14.33
CA ILE A 176 -7.08 17.19 -13.91
C ILE A 176 -7.60 16.17 -12.90
N SER A 177 -8.45 16.62 -11.95
CA SER A 177 -9.06 15.78 -10.94
C SER A 177 -10.03 14.81 -11.60
N ASP A 178 -9.80 13.51 -11.38
CA ASP A 178 -10.75 12.48 -11.79
C ASP A 178 -11.66 12.19 -10.59
N PRO A 179 -13.00 12.32 -10.70
CA PRO A 179 -13.89 11.99 -9.60
C PRO A 179 -13.81 10.52 -9.17
N ALA A 180 -13.29 9.62 -10.03
CA ALA A 180 -12.98 8.24 -9.68
C ALA A 180 -11.65 8.09 -8.93
N PHE A 181 -10.76 9.09 -8.97
CA PHE A 181 -9.42 9.09 -8.38
C PHE A 181 -9.20 10.41 -7.62
N PRO A 182 -9.65 10.50 -6.35
CA PRO A 182 -9.48 11.70 -5.54
C PRO A 182 -7.99 11.97 -5.25
N ASP A 183 -7.65 13.18 -4.82
CA ASP A 183 -6.29 13.50 -4.39
C ASP A 183 -5.90 12.61 -3.17
N PRO A 184 -4.68 12.04 -3.12
CA PRO A 184 -4.24 11.21 -1.98
C PRO A 184 -4.15 12.05 -0.71
N GLU A 185 -4.64 11.53 0.41
CA GLU A 185 -4.54 12.21 1.71
C GLU A 185 -3.23 11.86 2.43
N LEU A 186 -2.72 10.65 2.23
CA LEU A 186 -1.47 10.17 2.80
C LEU A 186 -0.65 9.47 1.71
N LEU A 187 0.63 9.81 1.59
CA LEU A 187 1.57 9.16 0.68
C LEU A 187 2.69 8.51 1.51
N ILE A 188 2.77 7.18 1.47
CA ILE A 188 3.85 6.46 2.15
C ILE A 188 5.02 6.30 1.18
N LEU A 189 6.11 7.01 1.50
CA LEU A 189 7.38 6.92 0.83
C LEU A 189 8.26 5.88 1.53
N TYR A 190 8.83 4.97 0.76
CA TYR A 190 9.78 4.00 1.27
C TYR A 190 11.17 4.27 0.70
N GLY A 191 12.15 4.42 1.59
CA GLY A 191 13.54 4.64 1.23
C GLY A 191 14.20 5.70 2.09
N ASP A 192 15.49 5.88 1.87
CA ASP A 192 16.30 6.89 2.58
C ASP A 192 16.19 8.29 1.93
N GLU A 193 15.69 8.34 0.70
CA GLU A 193 15.55 9.56 -0.11
C GLU A 193 14.08 9.82 -0.45
N VAL A 194 13.67 11.09 -0.38
CA VAL A 194 12.32 11.53 -0.76
C VAL A 194 12.28 11.71 -2.28
N GLU A 195 11.94 10.63 -2.98
CA GLU A 195 11.76 10.63 -4.43
C GLU A 195 10.31 10.31 -4.81
N LEU A 196 9.65 11.26 -5.48
CA LEU A 196 8.25 11.09 -5.87
C LEU A 196 8.07 10.28 -7.17
N GLN A 197 9.17 9.88 -7.84
CA GLN A 197 9.15 9.04 -9.05
C GLN A 197 8.15 9.45 -10.16
N GLY A 198 7.79 10.74 -10.22
CA GLY A 198 6.81 11.25 -11.19
C GLY A 198 5.36 11.29 -10.72
N PHE A 199 5.10 11.02 -9.43
CA PHE A 199 3.80 11.21 -8.82
C PHE A 199 3.27 12.60 -9.18
N PRO A 200 2.03 12.71 -9.66
CA PRO A 200 1.58 13.93 -10.30
C PRO A 200 1.55 15.09 -9.29
N PRO A 201 2.31 16.17 -9.56
CA PRO A 201 2.61 17.19 -8.55
C PRO A 201 1.39 18.04 -8.16
N TRP A 202 0.34 18.05 -9.00
CA TRP A 202 -0.88 18.80 -8.72
C TRP A 202 -1.72 18.13 -7.62
N GLN A 203 -1.80 16.80 -7.63
CA GLN A 203 -2.63 16.00 -6.73
C GLN A 203 -2.03 15.94 -5.31
N ILE A 204 -0.70 16.05 -5.16
CA ILE A 204 -0.02 15.92 -3.86
C ILE A 204 0.03 17.19 -3.02
N ARG A 205 -0.58 18.27 -3.49
CA ARG A 205 -0.49 19.60 -2.86
C ARG A 205 -1.02 19.66 -1.42
N LEU A 206 -1.91 18.73 -1.04
CA LEU A 206 -2.52 18.63 0.29
C LEU A 206 -2.24 17.27 0.95
N THR A 207 -1.30 16.50 0.40
CA THR A 207 -1.00 15.15 0.86
C THR A 207 0.01 15.20 2.01
N GLU A 208 -0.25 14.38 3.03
CA GLU A 208 0.70 14.14 4.12
C GLU A 208 1.75 13.11 3.66
N PHE A 209 3.02 13.32 4.02
CA PHE A 209 4.16 12.46 3.69
C PHE A 209 4.74 11.83 4.96
#